data_AF-A0A3B8WWV7-F1
#
_entry.id   AF-A0A3B8WWV7-F1
#
_cell.length_a   1.000
_cell.length_b   1.000
_cell.length_c   1.000
_cell.angle_alpha   90.00
_cell.angle_beta   90.00
_cell.angle_gamma   90.00
#
_symmetry.space_group_name_H-M   'P 1'
#
loop_
_entity.id
_entity.type
_entity.pdbx_description
1 polymer ?
#
loop_
_entity_poly.entity_id
_entity_poly.type
_entity_poly.pdbx_seq_one_letter_code
_entity_poly.pdbx_strand_id
1 'polypeptide(L)'
;MGDSSTEQGALRARNGRENPWDVVHFELGNEPTKHYRGEESSRHAGRGYSELAANIAVSMRDKAAILGKQIELKGVLETTFTQASWLWLVPILSNWNEEVLSAKNPLRSKVDQFKGHFYSAFNWRDDDREMFSEVMAGGATLARTVNGFRESEEDFPDFWLTEYSIMLEKKNPSRIQIDRLKDYQTGLGVADILITALNERYSGAYLFNLSEHGTWGVLASQRGYVIRPAGLAFSMLSKLLGADRLPVAFNGNPQLENTGGDGNSPKAMRYPALAAVAGKRGNSVEIIVLNRSYSSSYPVDIKFGTAKGKLIEVSRLGPFPLRSHNDDNSSKVNIQAIPTDQAFKGGKVVVPERSLTRMVFRF
;
A
#
# COMPACT_ATOMS: atom_id res chain seq x y z
N MET A 1 -1.61 -25.15 13.86
CA MET A 1 -2.36 -24.82 15.08
C MET A 1 -2.61 -26.03 15.98
N GLY A 2 -2.89 -27.23 15.44
CA GLY A 2 -3.18 -28.42 16.26
C GLY A 2 -1.98 -29.02 16.99
N ASP A 3 -2.25 -29.74 18.08
CA ASP A 3 -1.28 -30.50 18.89
C ASP A 3 -0.65 -31.68 18.12
N SER A 4 0.55 -32.12 18.52
CA SER A 4 1.26 -33.26 17.92
C SER A 4 0.52 -34.60 18.02
N SER A 5 -0.49 -34.73 18.88
CA SER A 5 -1.39 -35.89 18.96
C SER A 5 -2.41 -35.98 17.82
N THR A 6 -2.60 -34.89 17.05
CA THR A 6 -3.44 -34.91 15.83
C THR A 6 -2.62 -35.33 14.61
N GLU A 7 -3.25 -35.94 13.60
CA GLU A 7 -2.55 -36.41 12.39
C GLU A 7 -1.67 -35.33 11.74
N GLN A 8 -2.24 -34.13 11.50
CA GLN A 8 -1.53 -33.01 10.90
C GLN A 8 -0.48 -32.39 11.85
N GLY A 9 -0.72 -32.42 13.17
CA GLY A 9 0.27 -31.98 14.15
C GLY A 9 1.45 -32.94 14.27
N ALA A 10 1.21 -34.25 14.22
CA ALA A 10 2.24 -35.28 14.18
C ALA A 10 3.09 -35.16 12.91
N LEU A 11 2.46 -34.90 11.76
CA LEU A 11 3.18 -34.64 10.51
C LEU A 11 4.06 -33.39 10.64
N ARG A 12 3.57 -32.28 11.20
CA ARG A 12 4.40 -31.11 11.50
C ARG A 12 5.61 -31.47 12.39
N ALA A 13 5.37 -32.17 13.49
CA ALA A 13 6.42 -32.54 14.44
C ALA A 13 7.50 -33.43 13.79
N ARG A 14 7.09 -34.43 13.00
CA ARG A 14 8.00 -35.28 12.22
C ARG A 14 8.84 -34.49 11.20
N ASN A 15 8.35 -33.34 10.74
CA ASN A 15 9.08 -32.43 9.86
C ASN A 15 9.94 -31.40 10.63
N GLY A 16 10.30 -31.68 11.89
CA GLY A 16 11.26 -30.89 12.67
C GLY A 16 10.68 -29.68 13.40
N ARG A 17 9.34 -29.58 13.50
CA ARG A 17 8.66 -28.48 14.19
C ARG A 17 7.68 -29.00 15.22
N GLU A 18 8.16 -29.26 16.44
CA GLU A 18 7.33 -29.82 17.52
C GLU A 18 6.14 -28.90 17.87
N ASN A 19 6.42 -27.59 18.04
CA ASN A 19 5.40 -26.61 18.41
C ASN A 19 4.61 -26.07 17.21
N PRO A 20 3.31 -25.74 17.38
CA PRO A 20 2.53 -25.04 16.35
C PRO A 20 3.17 -23.72 15.91
N TRP A 21 2.78 -23.23 14.72
CA TRP A 21 3.14 -21.89 14.23
C TRP A 21 2.29 -20.77 14.83
N ASP A 22 1.20 -21.11 15.54
CA ASP A 22 0.24 -20.15 16.12
C ASP A 22 -0.17 -19.03 15.16
N VAL A 23 -0.43 -19.39 13.90
CA VAL A 23 -0.94 -18.47 12.87
C VAL A 23 -2.31 -17.96 13.29
N VAL A 24 -2.46 -16.64 13.34
CA VAL A 24 -3.71 -15.96 13.70
C VAL A 24 -4.46 -15.45 12.46
N HIS A 25 -3.75 -14.94 11.46
CA HIS A 25 -4.38 -14.32 10.29
C HIS A 25 -4.44 -15.28 9.10
N PHE A 26 -5.62 -15.40 8.50
CA PHE A 26 -5.85 -16.22 7.31
C PHE A 26 -6.58 -15.42 6.23
N GLU A 27 -6.11 -15.54 5.00
CA GLU A 27 -6.78 -15.01 3.81
C GLU A 27 -7.58 -16.12 3.14
N LEU A 28 -8.87 -15.86 2.91
CA LEU A 28 -9.76 -16.80 2.23
C LEU A 28 -9.65 -16.58 0.73
N GLY A 29 -8.57 -17.08 0.13
CA GLY A 29 -8.25 -16.88 -1.29
C GLY A 29 -7.21 -15.77 -1.53
N ASN A 30 -6.85 -15.55 -2.80
CA ASN A 30 -5.79 -14.62 -3.19
C ASN A 30 -6.33 -13.39 -3.94
N GLU A 31 -6.68 -13.55 -5.21
CA GLU A 31 -7.16 -12.46 -6.07
C GLU A 31 -8.45 -12.88 -6.78
N PRO A 32 -9.29 -11.93 -7.24
CA PRO A 32 -10.45 -12.23 -8.05
C PRO A 32 -10.11 -13.15 -9.23
N THR A 33 -10.74 -14.32 -9.29
CA THR A 33 -10.49 -15.28 -10.37
C THR A 33 -11.71 -16.13 -10.69
N LYS A 34 -11.84 -16.51 -11.96
CA LYS A 34 -12.91 -17.39 -12.45
C LYS A 34 -12.86 -18.78 -11.81
N HIS A 35 -11.73 -19.18 -11.22
CA HIS A 35 -11.58 -20.47 -10.54
C HIS A 35 -12.47 -20.58 -9.30
N TYR A 36 -12.90 -19.46 -8.71
CA TYR A 36 -13.79 -19.47 -7.55
C TYR A 36 -15.28 -19.59 -7.88
N ARG A 37 -15.66 -19.65 -9.16
CA ARG A 37 -17.06 -19.58 -9.57
C ARG A 37 -17.96 -20.71 -9.04
N GLY A 38 -17.41 -21.88 -8.70
CA GLY A 38 -18.23 -23.05 -8.39
C GLY A 38 -19.19 -23.39 -9.53
N GLU A 39 -20.49 -23.39 -9.24
CA GLU A 39 -21.58 -23.61 -10.21
C GLU A 39 -22.00 -22.34 -10.97
N GLU A 40 -21.53 -21.17 -10.54
CA GLU A 40 -21.82 -19.89 -11.20
C GLU A 40 -21.08 -19.73 -12.53
N SER A 41 -21.58 -18.82 -13.36
CA SER A 41 -20.86 -18.41 -14.56
C SER A 41 -19.55 -17.69 -14.20
N SER A 42 -18.54 -17.73 -15.09
CA SER A 42 -17.26 -17.02 -14.85
C SER A 42 -17.42 -15.51 -14.61
N ARG A 43 -18.50 -14.89 -15.12
CA ARG A 43 -18.82 -13.48 -14.91
C ARG A 43 -19.33 -13.19 -13.50
N HIS A 44 -19.95 -14.18 -12.85
CA HIS A 44 -20.54 -14.10 -11.52
C HIS A 44 -19.71 -14.88 -10.49
N ALA A 45 -18.39 -14.98 -10.73
CA ALA A 45 -17.50 -15.75 -9.88
C ALA A 45 -17.39 -15.20 -8.45
N GLY A 46 -17.77 -13.93 -8.21
CA GLY A 46 -17.81 -13.35 -6.87
C GLY A 46 -18.86 -14.00 -5.98
N ARG A 47 -20.00 -14.43 -6.55
CA ARG A 47 -21.02 -15.19 -5.81
C ARG A 47 -20.50 -16.55 -5.36
N GLY A 48 -19.98 -17.34 -6.29
CA GLY A 48 -19.40 -18.65 -5.99
C GLY A 48 -18.21 -18.57 -5.02
N TYR A 49 -17.36 -17.56 -5.18
CA TYR A 49 -16.28 -17.27 -4.23
C TYR A 49 -16.82 -17.09 -2.82
N SER A 50 -17.89 -16.33 -2.68
CA SER A 50 -18.36 -15.95 -1.36
C SER A 50 -19.07 -17.08 -0.63
N GLU A 51 -19.81 -17.93 -1.35
CA GLU A 51 -20.37 -19.16 -0.80
C GLU A 51 -19.26 -20.11 -0.33
N LEU A 52 -18.24 -20.32 -1.18
CA LEU A 52 -17.10 -21.17 -0.86
C LEU A 52 -16.32 -20.64 0.35
N ALA A 53 -15.99 -19.35 0.34
CA ALA A 53 -15.23 -18.70 1.41
C ALA A 53 -16.02 -18.69 2.72
N ALA A 54 -17.35 -18.50 2.69
CA ALA A 54 -18.18 -18.54 3.90
C ALA A 54 -18.18 -19.93 4.55
N ASN A 55 -18.29 -20.99 3.74
CA ASN A 55 -18.25 -22.37 4.24
C ASN A 55 -16.87 -22.73 4.82
N ILE A 56 -15.80 -22.28 4.16
CA ILE A 56 -14.43 -22.42 4.69
C ILE A 56 -14.29 -21.65 6.00
N ALA A 57 -14.81 -20.42 6.08
CA ALA A 57 -14.73 -19.59 7.27
C ALA A 57 -15.38 -20.25 8.49
N VAL A 58 -16.58 -20.81 8.32
CA VAL A 58 -17.28 -21.58 9.37
C VAL A 58 -16.43 -22.76 9.81
N SER A 59 -15.96 -23.57 8.86
CA SER A 59 -15.15 -24.76 9.16
C SER A 59 -13.84 -24.42 9.89
N MET A 60 -13.18 -23.33 9.49
CA MET A 60 -11.95 -22.85 10.12
C MET A 60 -12.21 -22.34 11.55
N ARG A 61 -13.29 -21.59 11.76
CA ARG A 61 -13.66 -21.09 13.09
C ARG A 61 -14.04 -22.24 14.03
N ASP A 62 -14.83 -23.20 13.57
CA ASP A 62 -15.18 -24.39 14.35
C ASP A 62 -13.94 -25.17 14.76
N LYS A 63 -13.00 -25.37 13.82
CA LYS A 63 -11.75 -26.05 14.12
C LYS A 63 -10.86 -25.25 15.08
N ALA A 64 -10.79 -23.93 14.93
CA ALA A 64 -10.03 -23.07 15.84
C ALA A 64 -10.63 -23.11 17.26
N ALA A 65 -11.95 -23.07 17.39
CA ALA A 65 -12.66 -23.18 18.67
C ALA A 65 -12.37 -24.51 19.37
N ILE A 66 -12.43 -25.65 18.65
CA ILE A 66 -12.05 -26.98 19.18
C ILE A 66 -10.62 -26.99 19.71
N LEU A 67 -9.72 -26.24 19.06
CA LEU A 67 -8.31 -26.14 19.44
C LEU A 67 -8.04 -25.06 20.52
N GLY A 68 -9.06 -24.33 20.99
CA GLY A 68 -8.90 -23.21 21.89
C GLY A 68 -8.08 -22.05 21.30
N LYS A 69 -8.16 -21.85 19.99
CA LYS A 69 -7.42 -20.81 19.24
C LYS A 69 -8.37 -19.72 18.76
N GLN A 70 -7.85 -18.50 18.73
CA GLN A 70 -8.50 -17.35 18.09
C GLN A 70 -7.83 -17.13 16.74
N ILE A 71 -8.64 -16.90 15.70
CA ILE A 71 -8.18 -16.64 14.34
C ILE A 71 -8.93 -15.44 13.77
N GLU A 72 -8.30 -14.76 12.83
CA GLU A 72 -8.89 -13.71 12.00
C GLU A 72 -8.96 -14.17 10.55
N LEU A 73 -10.12 -13.99 9.93
CA LEU A 73 -10.39 -14.37 8.56
C LEU A 73 -10.62 -13.14 7.68
N LYS A 74 -9.99 -13.13 6.51
CA LYS A 74 -10.06 -12.04 5.55
C LYS A 74 -10.72 -12.48 4.23
N GLY A 75 -11.78 -11.80 3.82
CA GLY A 75 -12.39 -11.96 2.49
C GLY A 75 -11.66 -11.12 1.43
N VAL A 76 -11.79 -11.46 0.15
CA VAL A 76 -11.07 -10.84 -0.97
C VAL A 76 -11.94 -9.81 -1.70
N LEU A 77 -11.44 -8.58 -1.84
CA LEU A 77 -11.99 -7.54 -2.72
C LEU A 77 -11.02 -7.23 -3.87
N GLU A 78 -11.58 -6.84 -5.01
CA GLU A 78 -10.84 -6.24 -6.11
C GLU A 78 -10.59 -4.77 -5.79
N THR A 79 -9.33 -4.38 -5.56
CA THR A 79 -9.01 -2.97 -5.26
C THR A 79 -8.15 -2.28 -6.29
N THR A 80 -7.44 -3.04 -7.13
CA THR A 80 -6.54 -2.51 -8.13
C THR A 80 -7.33 -1.79 -9.21
N PHE A 81 -8.34 -2.43 -9.80
CA PHE A 81 -8.98 -1.95 -11.02
C PHE A 81 -10.35 -1.32 -10.80
N THR A 82 -10.84 -1.23 -9.56
CA THR A 82 -12.18 -0.72 -9.24
C THR A 82 -12.48 0.65 -9.84
N GLN A 83 -11.46 1.50 -9.98
CA GLN A 83 -11.59 2.86 -10.52
C GLN A 83 -11.17 2.95 -12.01
N ALA A 84 -10.77 1.83 -12.64
CA ALA A 84 -10.34 1.83 -14.02
C ALA A 84 -11.53 2.12 -14.96
N SER A 85 -11.36 3.06 -15.89
CA SER A 85 -12.41 3.44 -16.85
C SER A 85 -12.81 2.32 -17.81
N TRP A 86 -11.92 1.34 -17.99
CA TRP A 86 -12.10 0.17 -18.84
C TRP A 86 -12.57 -1.07 -18.08
N LEU A 87 -12.80 -1.00 -16.76
CA LEU A 87 -13.15 -2.15 -15.93
C LEU A 87 -14.33 -2.95 -16.50
N TRP A 88 -15.30 -2.27 -17.12
CA TRP A 88 -16.48 -2.86 -17.76
C TRP A 88 -16.16 -3.90 -18.85
N LEU A 89 -14.96 -3.85 -19.44
CA LEU A 89 -14.47 -4.85 -20.41
C LEU A 89 -14.04 -6.16 -19.76
N VAL A 90 -13.93 -6.20 -18.42
CA VAL A 90 -13.55 -7.38 -17.64
C VAL A 90 -14.71 -7.72 -16.68
N PRO A 91 -15.73 -8.46 -17.16
CA PRO A 91 -17.00 -8.62 -16.42
C PRO A 91 -16.85 -9.22 -15.03
N ILE A 92 -15.90 -10.16 -14.84
CA ILE A 92 -15.64 -10.74 -13.52
C ILE A 92 -15.21 -9.67 -12.51
N LEU A 93 -14.28 -8.79 -12.86
CA LEU A 93 -13.79 -7.74 -11.96
C LEU A 93 -14.83 -6.65 -11.74
N SER A 94 -15.61 -6.31 -12.78
CA SER A 94 -16.73 -5.36 -12.69
C SER A 94 -17.78 -5.78 -11.67
N ASN A 95 -18.08 -7.08 -11.62
CA ASN A 95 -19.13 -7.62 -10.77
C ASN A 95 -18.62 -8.04 -9.38
N TRP A 96 -17.31 -8.30 -9.23
CA TRP A 96 -16.74 -8.96 -8.05
C TRP A 96 -17.13 -8.30 -6.73
N ASN A 97 -16.83 -7.00 -6.56
CA ASN A 97 -17.04 -6.32 -5.29
C ASN A 97 -18.51 -6.20 -4.92
N GLU A 98 -19.38 -5.89 -5.89
CA GLU A 98 -20.83 -5.81 -5.67
C GLU A 98 -21.37 -7.17 -5.19
N GLU A 99 -20.91 -8.26 -5.81
CA GLU A 99 -21.33 -9.61 -5.44
C GLU A 99 -20.81 -10.03 -4.06
N VAL A 100 -19.53 -9.77 -3.77
CA VAL A 100 -18.89 -10.12 -2.49
C VAL A 100 -19.45 -9.31 -1.33
N LEU A 101 -19.72 -8.03 -1.53
CA LEU A 101 -20.22 -7.13 -0.50
C LEU A 101 -21.74 -7.17 -0.33
N SER A 102 -22.48 -7.73 -1.29
CA SER A 102 -23.94 -7.81 -1.26
C SER A 102 -24.48 -8.26 0.10
N ALA A 103 -25.50 -7.56 0.64
CA ALA A 103 -26.15 -7.94 1.89
C ALA A 103 -26.77 -9.36 1.90
N LYS A 104 -27.04 -9.94 0.72
CA LYS A 104 -27.52 -11.33 0.59
C LYS A 104 -26.40 -12.38 0.73
N ASN A 105 -25.16 -11.93 0.79
CA ASN A 105 -23.99 -12.77 0.75
C ASN A 105 -23.61 -13.27 2.15
N PRO A 106 -23.41 -14.60 2.35
CA PRO A 106 -23.08 -15.14 3.65
C PRO A 106 -21.71 -14.71 4.17
N LEU A 107 -20.74 -14.41 3.29
CA LEU A 107 -19.33 -14.20 3.66
C LEU A 107 -19.15 -13.02 4.62
N ARG A 108 -19.90 -11.92 4.42
CA ARG A 108 -19.78 -10.69 5.19
C ARG A 108 -19.88 -10.92 6.71
N SER A 109 -20.77 -11.82 7.14
CA SER A 109 -20.98 -12.14 8.55
C SER A 109 -19.96 -13.13 9.13
N LYS A 110 -19.04 -13.66 8.31
CA LYS A 110 -18.13 -14.76 8.66
C LYS A 110 -16.65 -14.36 8.64
N VAL A 111 -16.34 -13.20 8.09
CA VAL A 111 -14.99 -12.63 8.06
C VAL A 111 -14.87 -11.50 9.06
N ASP A 112 -13.66 -11.28 9.55
CA ASP A 112 -13.35 -10.19 10.47
C ASP A 112 -12.99 -8.92 9.69
N GLN A 113 -12.46 -9.10 8.48
CA GLN A 113 -11.87 -8.05 7.66
C GLN A 113 -12.05 -8.37 6.17
N PHE A 114 -11.96 -7.33 5.35
CA PHE A 114 -11.73 -7.49 3.91
C PHE A 114 -10.31 -7.10 3.56
N LYS A 115 -9.75 -7.81 2.59
CA LYS A 115 -8.42 -7.55 2.06
C LYS A 115 -8.47 -7.16 0.58
N GLY A 116 -7.45 -6.45 0.13
CA GLY A 116 -7.31 -6.08 -1.27
C GLY A 116 -5.85 -6.02 -1.69
N HIS A 117 -5.63 -6.22 -2.98
CA HIS A 117 -4.33 -6.05 -3.64
C HIS A 117 -4.37 -4.77 -4.47
N PHE A 118 -3.34 -3.93 -4.37
CA PHE A 118 -3.28 -2.67 -5.09
C PHE A 118 -1.91 -2.42 -5.69
N TYR A 119 -1.82 -2.44 -7.02
CA TYR A 119 -0.67 -1.84 -7.68
C TYR A 119 -1.08 -0.62 -8.49
N SER A 120 -0.22 0.39 -8.51
CA SER A 120 -0.37 1.55 -9.39
C SER A 120 0.80 1.57 -10.38
N ALA A 121 0.70 2.07 -11.61
CA ALA A 121 -0.48 2.60 -12.26
C ALA A 121 -1.17 1.59 -13.20
N PHE A 122 -0.62 0.38 -13.35
CA PHE A 122 -1.06 -0.63 -14.32
C PHE A 122 -1.14 -0.08 -15.76
N ASN A 123 -0.14 0.71 -16.13
CA ASN A 123 0.01 1.29 -17.46
C ASN A 123 1.46 1.71 -17.71
N TRP A 124 1.74 2.13 -18.94
CA TRP A 124 3.03 2.67 -19.34
C TRP A 124 2.86 3.94 -20.18
N ARG A 125 3.69 4.93 -19.89
CA ARG A 125 3.86 6.15 -20.68
C ARG A 125 5.33 6.33 -21.01
N ASP A 126 5.61 6.73 -22.25
CA ASP A 126 6.97 7.08 -22.66
C ASP A 126 7.39 8.46 -22.11
N ASP A 127 6.42 9.36 -21.86
CA ASP A 127 6.64 10.63 -21.19
C ASP A 127 6.79 10.43 -19.66
N ASP A 128 7.93 10.86 -19.13
CA ASP A 128 8.27 10.69 -17.70
C ASP A 128 7.34 11.50 -16.78
N ARG A 129 6.80 12.65 -17.22
CA ARG A 129 5.91 13.48 -16.41
C ARG A 129 4.53 12.85 -16.29
N GLU A 130 3.98 12.34 -17.38
CA GLU A 130 2.73 11.59 -17.39
C GLU A 130 2.87 10.30 -16.58
N MET A 131 3.95 9.54 -16.78
CA MET A 131 4.20 8.31 -16.02
C MET A 131 4.32 8.60 -14.52
N PHE A 132 5.01 9.68 -14.14
CA PHE A 132 5.12 10.09 -12.75
C PHE A 132 3.77 10.49 -12.16
N SER A 133 2.95 11.25 -12.89
CA SER A 133 1.60 11.65 -12.46
C SER A 133 0.70 10.43 -12.23
N GLU A 134 0.75 9.44 -13.13
CA GLU A 134 -0.01 8.19 -12.96
C GLU A 134 0.43 7.41 -11.71
N VAL A 135 1.74 7.30 -11.44
CA VAL A 135 2.25 6.60 -10.23
C VAL A 135 1.90 7.35 -8.95
N MET A 136 1.97 8.69 -8.93
CA MET A 136 1.62 9.51 -7.77
C MET A 136 0.11 9.61 -7.51
N ALA A 137 -0.72 9.16 -8.44
CA ALA A 137 -2.18 9.08 -8.26
C ALA A 137 -2.62 7.81 -7.52
N GLY A 138 -1.72 6.85 -7.30
CA GLY A 138 -2.04 5.53 -6.77
C GLY A 138 -2.70 5.56 -5.39
N GLY A 139 -2.13 6.27 -4.43
CA GLY A 139 -2.66 6.41 -3.08
C GLY A 139 -4.01 7.10 -3.05
N ALA A 140 -4.26 8.11 -3.91
CA ALA A 140 -5.56 8.75 -4.01
C ALA A 140 -6.62 7.82 -4.64
N THR A 141 -6.22 7.01 -5.62
CA THR A 141 -7.08 6.00 -6.25
C THR A 141 -7.47 4.94 -5.24
N LEU A 142 -6.51 4.42 -4.46
CA LEU A 142 -6.78 3.43 -3.41
C LEU A 142 -7.71 3.99 -2.32
N ALA A 143 -7.47 5.22 -1.86
CA ALA A 143 -8.35 5.87 -0.87
C ALA A 143 -9.78 5.98 -1.40
N ARG A 144 -9.95 6.42 -2.65
CA ARG A 144 -11.26 6.51 -3.30
C ARG A 144 -11.94 5.14 -3.41
N THR A 145 -11.20 4.09 -3.76
CA THR A 145 -11.73 2.72 -3.82
C THR A 145 -12.25 2.26 -2.46
N VAL A 146 -11.44 2.32 -1.41
CA VAL A 146 -11.81 1.79 -0.10
C VAL A 146 -12.88 2.64 0.57
N ASN A 147 -12.83 3.96 0.42
CA ASN A 147 -13.89 4.84 0.93
C ASN A 147 -15.21 4.61 0.19
N GLY A 148 -15.18 4.28 -1.12
CA GLY A 148 -16.36 3.84 -1.84
C GLY A 148 -17.02 2.60 -1.23
N PHE A 149 -16.24 1.62 -0.76
CA PHE A 149 -16.80 0.45 -0.06
C PHE A 149 -17.41 0.80 1.30
N ARG A 150 -16.75 1.67 2.06
CA ARG A 150 -17.25 2.17 3.36
C ARG A 150 -18.53 2.97 3.22
N GLU A 151 -18.70 3.69 2.12
CA GLU A 151 -19.91 4.46 1.81
C GLU A 151 -21.05 3.56 1.32
N SER A 152 -20.75 2.46 0.62
CA SER A 152 -21.77 1.54 0.11
C SER A 152 -22.31 0.58 1.16
N GLU A 153 -21.58 0.35 2.25
CA GLU A 153 -21.92 -0.64 3.28
C GLU A 153 -21.91 -0.03 4.68
N GLU A 154 -23.07 -0.07 5.35
CA GLU A 154 -23.17 0.21 6.79
C GLU A 154 -22.29 -0.77 7.57
N ASP A 155 -21.46 -0.28 8.50
CA ASP A 155 -20.50 -1.08 9.29
C ASP A 155 -19.53 -1.93 8.43
N PHE A 156 -18.97 -1.34 7.38
CA PHE A 156 -17.93 -1.99 6.57
C PHE A 156 -16.78 -2.50 7.45
N PRO A 157 -16.42 -3.81 7.39
CA PRO A 157 -15.32 -4.35 8.17
C PRO A 157 -13.99 -3.66 7.87
N ASP A 158 -13.08 -3.77 8.82
CA ASP A 158 -11.72 -3.25 8.70
C ASP A 158 -11.04 -3.73 7.39
N PHE A 159 -10.35 -2.81 6.70
CA PHE A 159 -9.66 -3.11 5.44
C PHE A 159 -8.18 -3.38 5.67
N TRP A 160 -7.66 -4.43 5.03
CA TRP A 160 -6.26 -4.81 5.05
C TRP A 160 -5.68 -4.83 3.62
N LEU A 161 -4.66 -4.02 3.37
CA LEU A 161 -3.95 -4.01 2.10
C LEU A 161 -2.88 -5.12 2.08
N THR A 162 -3.23 -6.32 1.61
CA THR A 162 -2.34 -7.49 1.77
C THR A 162 -1.27 -7.60 0.69
N GLU A 163 -1.40 -6.82 -0.37
CA GLU A 163 -0.40 -6.71 -1.40
C GLU A 163 -0.44 -5.29 -1.99
N TYR A 164 0.68 -4.58 -1.98
CA TYR A 164 0.77 -3.35 -2.76
C TYR A 164 2.17 -3.09 -3.30
N SER A 165 2.25 -2.51 -4.49
CA SER A 165 3.50 -2.02 -5.06
C SER A 165 3.21 -1.15 -6.29
N ILE A 166 4.21 -0.94 -7.13
CA ILE A 166 4.04 -0.35 -8.45
C ILE A 166 4.08 -1.44 -9.52
N MET A 167 3.15 -1.39 -10.48
CA MET A 167 3.14 -2.25 -11.66
C MET A 167 2.95 -1.40 -12.91
N LEU A 168 3.91 -1.48 -13.82
CA LEU A 168 3.93 -0.71 -15.06
C LEU A 168 3.88 -1.67 -16.24
N GLU A 169 2.80 -1.60 -17.02
CA GLU A 169 2.58 -2.49 -18.15
C GLU A 169 2.37 -1.68 -19.43
N LYS A 170 3.22 -1.95 -20.44
CA LYS A 170 2.98 -1.46 -21.80
C LYS A 170 2.00 -2.41 -22.46
N LYS A 171 0.86 -1.92 -22.97
CA LYS A 171 -0.21 -2.78 -23.50
C LYS A 171 0.08 -3.34 -24.90
N ASN A 172 0.93 -2.68 -25.70
CA ASN A 172 1.22 -3.05 -27.08
C ASN A 172 2.74 -3.05 -27.39
N PRO A 173 3.39 -4.23 -27.46
CA PRO A 173 2.89 -5.52 -26.96
C PRO A 173 2.74 -5.51 -25.43
N SER A 174 1.83 -6.32 -24.88
CA SER A 174 1.66 -6.49 -23.42
C SER A 174 2.98 -6.94 -22.81
N ARG A 175 3.58 -6.06 -22.00
CA ARG A 175 4.86 -6.30 -21.34
C ARG A 175 4.97 -5.47 -20.06
N ILE A 176 5.15 -6.18 -18.94
CA ILE A 176 5.54 -5.59 -17.67
C ILE A 176 6.96 -5.03 -17.79
N GLN A 177 7.12 -3.76 -17.43
CA GLN A 177 8.39 -3.03 -17.48
C GLN A 177 9.20 -3.28 -16.20
N ILE A 178 9.66 -4.53 -16.04
CA ILE A 178 10.36 -5.02 -14.85
C ILE A 178 11.47 -4.09 -14.38
N ASP A 179 12.28 -3.55 -15.29
CA ASP A 179 13.40 -2.66 -14.94
C ASP A 179 12.97 -1.35 -14.27
N ARG A 180 11.71 -0.98 -14.42
CA ARG A 180 11.12 0.25 -13.89
C ARG A 180 10.39 0.02 -12.56
N LEU A 181 10.28 -1.22 -12.08
CA LEU A 181 9.59 -1.55 -10.82
C LEU A 181 10.50 -1.48 -9.58
N LYS A 182 11.75 -1.07 -9.80
CA LYS A 182 12.82 -0.96 -8.80
C LYS A 182 13.44 0.43 -8.75
N ASP A 183 12.90 1.37 -9.51
CA ASP A 183 13.47 2.70 -9.67
C ASP A 183 13.01 3.66 -8.57
N TYR A 184 13.58 4.86 -8.62
CA TYR A 184 13.31 5.92 -7.67
C TYR A 184 11.83 6.33 -7.65
N GLN A 185 11.21 6.39 -8.83
CA GLN A 185 9.78 6.66 -8.97
C GLN A 185 8.93 5.59 -8.27
N THR A 186 9.27 4.31 -8.41
CA THR A 186 8.60 3.23 -7.67
C THR A 186 8.70 3.43 -6.17
N GLY A 187 9.87 3.82 -5.66
CA GLY A 187 10.05 4.10 -4.23
C GLY A 187 9.12 5.19 -3.71
N LEU A 188 8.92 6.26 -4.48
CA LEU A 188 7.96 7.32 -4.14
C LEU A 188 6.51 6.85 -4.23
N GLY A 189 6.15 6.03 -5.22
CA GLY A 189 4.79 5.50 -5.38
C GLY A 189 4.40 4.53 -4.26
N VAL A 190 5.34 3.70 -3.84
CA VAL A 190 5.20 2.86 -2.64
C VAL A 190 4.99 3.72 -1.40
N ALA A 191 5.73 4.82 -1.25
CA ALA A 191 5.55 5.76 -0.14
C ALA A 191 4.15 6.40 -0.15
N ASP A 192 3.65 6.79 -1.32
CA ASP A 192 2.31 7.36 -1.50
C ASP A 192 1.22 6.40 -1.01
N ILE A 193 1.27 5.14 -1.47
CA ILE A 193 0.30 4.11 -1.07
C ILE A 193 0.37 3.85 0.43
N LEU A 194 1.57 3.75 1.02
CA LEU A 194 1.72 3.51 2.46
C LEU A 194 1.26 4.71 3.31
N ILE A 195 1.55 5.94 2.87
CA ILE A 195 1.04 7.17 3.51
C ILE A 195 -0.49 7.18 3.46
N THR A 196 -1.11 6.81 2.34
CA THR A 196 -2.56 6.64 2.26
C THR A 196 -3.05 5.59 3.25
N ALA A 197 -2.47 4.39 3.28
CA ALA A 197 -2.91 3.32 4.17
C ALA A 197 -2.87 3.74 5.65
N LEU A 198 -1.80 4.45 6.04
CA LEU A 198 -1.70 5.08 7.35
C LEU A 198 -2.81 6.11 7.54
N ASN A 199 -3.03 7.02 6.59
CA ASN A 199 -4.01 8.09 6.72
C ASN A 199 -5.46 7.57 6.82
N GLU A 200 -5.82 6.60 5.99
CA GLU A 200 -7.14 5.96 5.92
C GLU A 200 -7.37 4.88 6.98
N ARG A 201 -6.39 4.67 7.88
CA ARG A 201 -6.47 3.73 9.01
C ARG A 201 -6.69 2.28 8.60
N TYR A 202 -6.02 1.83 7.55
CA TYR A 202 -6.06 0.40 7.20
C TYR A 202 -5.43 -0.43 8.32
N SER A 203 -5.99 -1.60 8.60
CA SER A 203 -5.56 -2.47 9.70
C SER A 203 -4.20 -3.11 9.44
N GLY A 204 -3.78 -3.15 8.16
CA GLY A 204 -2.42 -3.48 7.78
C GLY A 204 -2.13 -3.18 6.31
N ALA A 205 -0.84 -3.14 5.97
CA ALA A 205 -0.34 -2.91 4.62
C ALA A 205 0.95 -3.72 4.38
N TYR A 206 0.94 -4.64 3.42
CA TYR A 206 2.10 -5.47 3.05
C TYR A 206 2.67 -5.05 1.70
N LEU A 207 3.88 -4.50 1.72
CA LEU A 207 4.60 -4.13 0.50
C LEU A 207 5.04 -5.39 -0.24
N PHE A 208 4.62 -5.51 -1.50
CA PHE A 208 5.07 -6.56 -2.39
C PHE A 208 6.41 -6.19 -3.04
N ASN A 209 7.50 -6.87 -2.72
CA ASN A 209 7.68 -7.87 -1.65
C ASN A 209 8.95 -7.59 -0.83
N LEU A 210 9.28 -8.47 0.12
CA LEU A 210 10.47 -8.27 0.96
C LEU A 210 11.77 -8.33 0.14
N SER A 211 11.90 -9.34 -0.71
CA SER A 211 13.11 -9.59 -1.49
C SER A 211 12.78 -10.40 -2.73
N GLU A 212 13.08 -9.87 -3.91
CA GLU A 212 12.98 -10.59 -5.17
C GLU A 212 14.13 -10.26 -6.10
N HIS A 213 14.56 -11.26 -6.86
CA HIS A 213 15.59 -11.11 -7.87
C HIS A 213 14.98 -10.48 -9.13
N GLY A 214 15.57 -9.37 -9.58
CA GLY A 214 15.29 -8.79 -10.89
C GLY A 214 14.02 -7.94 -11.03
N THR A 215 13.05 -8.07 -10.12
CA THR A 215 11.69 -7.49 -10.23
C THR A 215 11.36 -6.54 -9.07
N TRP A 216 10.43 -6.91 -8.18
CA TRP A 216 9.92 -6.11 -7.07
C TRP A 216 10.75 -6.27 -5.80
N GLY A 217 10.54 -5.34 -4.89
CA GLY A 217 10.78 -5.55 -3.47
C GLY A 217 11.69 -4.53 -2.82
N VAL A 218 11.83 -4.63 -1.50
CA VAL A 218 12.65 -3.68 -0.72
C VAL A 218 14.15 -4.00 -0.77
N LEU A 219 14.50 -5.26 -1.04
CA LEU A 219 15.87 -5.74 -1.14
C LEU A 219 16.13 -6.46 -2.47
N ALA A 220 17.33 -6.31 -3.02
CA ALA A 220 17.83 -7.18 -4.08
C ALA A 220 18.86 -8.18 -3.51
N SER A 221 18.79 -9.45 -3.91
CA SER A 221 19.53 -10.55 -3.28
C SER A 221 20.76 -11.05 -4.06
N GLN A 222 21.18 -10.39 -5.15
CA GLN A 222 22.06 -11.05 -6.12
C GLN A 222 23.49 -11.31 -5.62
N ARG A 223 24.15 -10.40 -4.89
CA ARG A 223 25.55 -10.56 -4.42
C ARG A 223 25.87 -9.71 -3.17
N GLY A 224 24.92 -9.66 -2.24
CA GLY A 224 24.89 -8.72 -1.12
C GLY A 224 23.54 -8.01 -1.10
N TYR A 225 22.90 -7.95 0.07
CA TYR A 225 21.60 -7.28 0.18
C TYR A 225 21.78 -5.79 -0.04
N VAL A 226 21.21 -5.27 -1.13
CA VAL A 226 21.09 -3.81 -1.34
C VAL A 226 19.66 -3.35 -1.13
N ILE A 227 19.52 -2.21 -0.47
CA ILE A 227 18.21 -1.59 -0.23
C ILE A 227 17.79 -0.83 -1.49
N ARG A 228 16.66 -1.23 -2.06
CA ARG A 228 16.04 -0.55 -3.21
C ARG A 228 15.36 0.75 -2.78
N PRO A 229 15.06 1.66 -3.72
CA PRO A 229 14.29 2.88 -3.42
C PRO A 229 12.99 2.64 -2.62
N ALA A 230 12.25 1.57 -2.90
CA ALA A 230 11.08 1.18 -2.11
C ALA A 230 11.43 0.85 -0.64
N GLY A 231 12.56 0.15 -0.41
CA GLY A 231 13.07 -0.12 0.93
C GLY A 231 13.55 1.14 1.66
N LEU A 232 14.16 2.08 0.94
CA LEU A 232 14.55 3.38 1.50
C LEU A 232 13.32 4.18 1.93
N ALA A 233 12.30 4.28 1.07
CA ALA A 233 11.03 4.93 1.39
C ALA A 233 10.34 4.28 2.61
N PHE A 234 10.25 2.95 2.62
CA PHE A 234 9.73 2.19 3.76
C PHE A 234 10.53 2.48 5.05
N SER A 235 11.86 2.54 4.97
CA SER A 235 12.72 2.82 6.13
C SER A 235 12.56 4.22 6.71
N MET A 236 12.12 5.19 5.89
CA MET A 236 11.77 6.51 6.38
C MET A 236 10.45 6.43 7.16
N LEU A 237 9.42 5.79 6.60
CA LEU A 237 8.10 5.66 7.22
C LEU A 237 8.12 4.79 8.49
N SER A 238 8.98 3.77 8.55
CA SER A 238 9.09 2.88 9.71
C SER A 238 9.59 3.56 10.99
N LYS A 239 10.16 4.77 10.89
CA LYS A 239 10.57 5.57 12.06
C LYS A 239 9.38 5.98 12.95
N LEU A 240 8.17 6.00 12.37
CA LEU A 240 6.91 6.23 13.09
C LEU A 240 6.41 5.01 13.88
N LEU A 241 7.08 3.85 13.80
CA LEU A 241 6.65 2.64 14.52
C LEU A 241 6.52 2.89 16.03
N GLY A 242 5.33 2.61 16.59
CA GLY A 242 5.05 2.81 18.02
C GLY A 242 4.98 4.28 18.45
N ALA A 243 4.91 5.23 17.52
CA ALA A 243 4.58 6.62 17.83
C ALA A 243 3.05 6.82 17.92
N ASP A 244 2.62 7.71 18.80
CA ASP A 244 1.21 8.13 18.86
C ASP A 244 0.90 8.94 17.61
N ARG A 245 -0.03 8.44 16.79
CA ARG A 245 -0.37 9.11 15.55
C ARG A 245 -0.98 10.49 15.82
N LEU A 246 -0.51 11.50 15.08
CA LEU A 246 -1.08 12.83 15.09
C LEU A 246 -1.92 13.08 13.83
N PRO A 247 -3.05 13.79 13.93
CA PRO A 247 -3.77 14.26 12.75
C PRO A 247 -2.92 15.28 12.00
N VAL A 248 -2.91 15.20 10.66
CA VAL A 248 -2.22 16.15 9.79
C VAL A 248 -3.25 16.77 8.85
N ALA A 249 -3.22 18.11 8.76
CA ALA A 249 -4.05 18.86 7.83
C ALA A 249 -3.17 19.86 7.08
N PHE A 250 -3.49 20.10 5.81
CA PHE A 250 -2.82 21.11 5.00
C PHE A 250 -3.75 22.27 4.69
N ASN A 251 -3.26 23.49 4.87
CA ASN A 251 -3.92 24.69 4.38
C ASN A 251 -3.27 25.11 3.05
N GLY A 252 -4.06 25.19 1.98
CA GLY A 252 -3.58 25.63 0.67
C GLY A 252 -2.73 24.61 -0.10
N ASN A 253 -2.93 23.31 0.13
CA ASN A 253 -2.22 22.26 -0.63
C ASN A 253 -2.69 22.27 -2.10
N PRO A 254 -1.80 22.55 -3.08
CA PRO A 254 -2.18 22.56 -4.48
C PRO A 254 -2.74 21.21 -4.92
N GLN A 255 -3.73 21.22 -5.81
CA GLN A 255 -4.23 19.99 -6.41
C GLN A 255 -3.46 19.71 -7.69
N LEU A 256 -2.95 18.49 -7.81
CA LEU A 256 -2.41 17.91 -9.03
C LEU A 256 -3.52 17.14 -9.74
N GLU A 257 -3.31 16.84 -11.01
CA GLU A 257 -4.26 16.12 -11.84
C GLU A 257 -3.56 14.95 -12.55
N ASN A 258 -4.19 13.78 -12.50
CA ASN A 258 -3.73 12.61 -13.26
C ASN A 258 -3.97 12.82 -14.76
N THR A 259 -2.88 12.94 -15.53
CA THR A 259 -2.94 13.24 -16.97
C THR A 259 -3.05 12.00 -17.85
N GLY A 260 -2.59 10.85 -17.39
CA GLY A 260 -2.53 9.63 -18.18
C GLY A 260 -3.85 8.86 -18.20
N GLY A 261 -4.30 8.32 -17.06
CA GLY A 261 -5.70 7.90 -16.88
C GLY A 261 -6.20 6.61 -17.56
N ASP A 262 -5.35 5.93 -18.33
CA ASP A 262 -5.70 4.70 -19.07
C ASP A 262 -5.25 3.41 -18.34
N GLY A 263 -4.59 3.58 -17.20
CA GLY A 263 -4.26 2.51 -16.26
C GLY A 263 -5.40 2.21 -15.30
N ASN A 264 -5.07 1.97 -14.04
CA ASN A 264 -6.06 1.75 -12.99
C ASN A 264 -6.50 3.02 -12.24
N SER A 265 -5.76 4.12 -12.42
CA SER A 265 -6.11 5.43 -11.86
C SER A 265 -6.88 6.27 -12.89
N PRO A 266 -8.06 6.85 -12.56
CA PRO A 266 -8.87 7.60 -13.52
C PRO A 266 -8.17 8.84 -14.07
N LYS A 267 -8.43 9.16 -15.35
CA LYS A 267 -8.03 10.44 -15.96
C LYS A 267 -8.69 11.62 -15.24
N ALA A 268 -7.97 12.74 -15.14
CA ALA A 268 -8.43 13.97 -14.50
C ALA A 268 -8.75 13.84 -13.00
N MET A 269 -8.40 12.70 -12.37
CA MET A 269 -8.51 12.57 -10.92
C MET A 269 -7.56 13.55 -10.25
N ARG A 270 -8.09 14.35 -9.32
CA ARG A 270 -7.32 15.31 -8.56
C ARG A 270 -6.82 14.72 -7.25
N TYR A 271 -5.59 15.06 -6.89
CA TYR A 271 -4.98 14.65 -5.64
C TYR A 271 -4.05 15.76 -5.12
N PRO A 272 -3.85 15.88 -3.79
CA PRO A 272 -3.02 16.95 -3.25
C PRO A 272 -1.55 16.82 -3.68
N ALA A 273 -0.82 17.91 -3.83
CA ALA A 273 0.60 17.86 -4.19
C ALA A 273 1.46 17.28 -3.05
N LEU A 274 1.07 17.56 -1.80
CA LEU A 274 1.75 17.03 -0.61
C LEU A 274 0.87 15.98 0.09
N ALA A 275 1.47 14.87 0.50
CA ALA A 275 0.88 13.91 1.43
C ALA A 275 1.77 13.80 2.66
N ALA A 276 1.19 13.62 3.84
CA ALA A 276 1.98 13.53 5.06
C ALA A 276 1.37 12.63 6.12
N VAL A 277 2.24 12.14 7.00
CA VAL A 277 1.93 11.43 8.23
C VAL A 277 2.78 12.00 9.35
N ALA A 278 2.26 11.99 10.58
CA ALA A 278 2.98 12.46 11.75
C ALA A 278 2.74 11.56 12.95
N GLY A 279 3.74 11.45 13.81
CA GLY A 279 3.68 10.70 15.05
C GLY A 279 4.45 11.41 16.16
N LYS A 280 3.97 11.26 17.39
CA LYS A 280 4.62 11.77 18.60
C LYS A 280 5.25 10.63 19.37
N ARG A 281 6.46 10.84 19.89
CA ARG A 281 7.10 9.93 20.85
C ARG A 281 7.78 10.75 21.93
N GLY A 282 7.26 10.66 23.16
CA GLY A 282 7.72 11.48 24.28
C GLY A 282 7.64 12.98 23.93
N ASN A 283 8.77 13.66 23.95
CA ASN A 283 8.87 15.09 23.67
C ASN A 283 9.29 15.44 22.23
N SER A 284 9.20 14.47 21.32
CA SER A 284 9.50 14.66 19.90
C SER A 284 8.27 14.40 19.04
N VAL A 285 8.11 15.20 17.99
CA VAL A 285 7.16 14.96 16.89
C VAL A 285 7.94 14.72 15.62
N GLU A 286 7.60 13.64 14.93
CA GLU A 286 8.14 13.30 13.63
C GLU A 286 7.07 13.49 12.57
N ILE A 287 7.45 14.13 11.47
CA ILE A 287 6.57 14.40 10.32
C ILE A 287 7.29 13.90 9.07
N ILE A 288 6.59 13.14 8.25
CA ILE A 288 7.08 12.68 6.95
C ILE A 288 6.15 13.24 5.89
N VAL A 289 6.71 13.95 4.91
CA VAL A 289 6.00 14.61 3.83
C VAL A 289 6.51 14.09 2.48
N LEU A 290 5.61 13.56 1.67
CA LEU A 290 5.83 13.23 0.27
C LEU A 290 5.40 14.41 -0.60
N ASN A 291 6.29 14.87 -1.48
CA ASN A 291 5.94 15.80 -2.55
C ASN A 291 5.78 15.04 -3.87
N ARG A 292 4.53 15.04 -4.34
CA ARG A 292 4.04 14.36 -5.54
C ARG A 292 4.08 15.24 -6.79
N SER A 293 4.60 16.47 -6.70
CA SER A 293 4.81 17.30 -7.88
C SER A 293 6.05 16.85 -8.65
N TYR A 294 5.93 16.86 -9.97
CA TYR A 294 7.02 16.53 -10.89
C TYR A 294 8.14 17.58 -10.88
N SER A 295 7.79 18.87 -10.73
CA SER A 295 8.70 19.99 -10.98
C SER A 295 8.59 21.14 -9.98
N SER A 296 7.71 21.05 -8.98
CA SER A 296 7.51 22.12 -8.00
C SER A 296 7.96 21.70 -6.61
N SER A 297 8.97 22.40 -6.09
CA SER A 297 9.29 22.43 -4.67
C SER A 297 8.23 23.25 -3.92
N TYR A 298 7.84 22.82 -2.73
CA TYR A 298 6.87 23.54 -1.89
C TYR A 298 7.48 23.98 -0.56
N PRO A 299 7.45 25.29 -0.22
CA PRO A 299 7.79 25.75 1.12
C PRO A 299 6.60 25.51 2.07
N VAL A 300 6.82 24.71 3.11
CA VAL A 300 5.80 24.32 4.09
C VAL A 300 6.04 25.03 5.42
N ASP A 301 5.00 25.68 5.93
CA ASP A 301 4.94 26.22 7.29
C ASP A 301 4.30 25.18 8.21
N ILE A 302 5.01 24.77 9.27
CA ILE A 302 4.61 23.69 10.16
C ILE A 302 4.18 24.27 11.49
N LYS A 303 2.91 24.02 11.86
CA LYS A 303 2.29 24.56 13.07
C LYS A 303 1.86 23.43 14.00
N PHE A 304 2.15 23.59 15.29
CA PHE A 304 1.80 22.63 16.35
C PHE A 304 0.75 23.22 17.30
N GLY A 305 -0.33 23.76 16.76
CA GLY A 305 -1.31 24.52 17.53
C GLY A 305 -0.64 25.71 18.21
N THR A 306 -0.68 25.76 19.54
CA THR A 306 -0.04 26.80 20.37
C THR A 306 1.42 26.49 20.72
N ALA A 307 1.90 25.27 20.47
CA ALA A 307 3.24 24.85 20.84
C ALA A 307 4.29 25.29 19.81
N LYS A 308 5.52 25.55 20.28
CA LYS A 308 6.68 25.85 19.43
C LYS A 308 7.64 24.67 19.45
N GLY A 309 7.71 23.92 18.35
CA GLY A 309 8.69 22.86 18.17
C GLY A 309 9.95 23.40 17.50
N LYS A 310 11.13 23.01 18.00
CA LYS A 310 12.41 23.24 17.34
C LYS A 310 12.72 22.08 16.39
N LEU A 311 12.92 22.36 15.11
CA LEU A 311 13.41 21.36 14.15
C LEU A 311 14.85 20.97 14.53
N ILE A 312 15.10 19.68 14.69
CA ILE A 312 16.41 19.13 15.11
C ILE A 312 17.02 18.16 14.10
N GLU A 313 16.21 17.58 13.22
CA GLU A 313 16.69 16.63 12.21
C GLU A 313 15.85 16.76 10.94
N VAL A 314 16.51 16.72 9.79
CA VAL A 314 15.87 16.60 8.48
C VAL A 314 16.60 15.52 7.68
N SER A 315 15.84 14.57 7.16
CA SER A 315 16.36 13.53 6.28
C SER A 315 15.50 13.46 5.03
N ARG A 316 16.12 13.27 3.87
CA ARG A 316 15.41 13.34 2.58
C ARG A 316 15.81 12.23 1.64
N LEU A 317 14.81 11.60 1.03
CA LEU A 317 14.95 10.73 -0.12
C LEU A 317 14.53 11.53 -1.37
N GLY A 318 15.52 12.09 -2.08
CA GLY A 318 15.32 12.86 -3.30
C GLY A 318 15.69 14.34 -3.24
N PRO A 319 15.60 15.05 -4.37
CA PRO A 319 15.24 14.52 -5.69
C PRO A 319 16.39 13.71 -6.33
N PHE A 320 16.04 12.64 -7.06
CA PHE A 320 16.97 11.86 -7.90
C PHE A 320 16.38 11.70 -9.31
N PRO A 321 17.18 11.31 -10.33
CA PRO A 321 16.62 10.92 -11.62
C PRO A 321 15.64 9.75 -11.44
N LEU A 322 14.42 9.87 -12.00
CA LEU A 322 13.29 8.96 -11.76
C LEU A 322 13.62 7.48 -11.98
N ARG A 323 14.48 7.20 -12.96
CA ARG A 323 14.88 5.85 -13.37
C ARG A 323 16.06 5.27 -12.58
N SER A 324 16.57 5.99 -11.58
CA SER A 324 17.72 5.54 -10.77
C SER A 324 17.32 4.40 -9.85
N HIS A 325 18.16 3.37 -9.73
CA HIS A 325 17.97 2.23 -8.83
C HIS A 325 19.30 1.79 -8.21
N ASN A 326 19.25 0.89 -7.23
CA ASN A 326 20.42 0.44 -6.48
C ASN A 326 20.87 -1.00 -6.81
N ASP A 327 20.15 -1.73 -7.68
CA ASP A 327 20.41 -3.15 -7.97
C ASP A 327 21.80 -3.49 -8.52
N ASP A 328 22.53 -2.52 -9.06
CA ASP A 328 23.90 -2.65 -9.58
C ASP A 328 24.98 -2.30 -8.53
N ASN A 329 24.62 -2.30 -7.24
CA ASN A 329 25.49 -1.94 -6.11
C ASN A 329 26.05 -0.51 -6.16
N SER A 330 25.45 0.39 -6.94
CA SER A 330 25.99 1.73 -7.18
C SER A 330 25.53 2.82 -6.21
N SER A 331 24.72 2.50 -5.19
CA SER A 331 24.15 3.45 -4.21
C SER A 331 23.63 4.78 -4.80
N LYS A 332 23.09 4.74 -6.03
CA LYS A 332 22.61 5.93 -6.79
C LYS A 332 21.47 6.66 -6.09
N VAL A 333 20.67 5.94 -5.31
CA VAL A 333 19.58 6.48 -4.51
C VAL A 333 19.88 6.22 -3.03
N ASN A 334 19.82 7.27 -2.21
CA ASN A 334 20.06 7.18 -0.77
C ASN A 334 19.23 8.22 -0.01
N ILE A 335 19.13 8.04 1.31
CA ILE A 335 18.56 9.04 2.21
C ILE A 335 19.69 9.97 2.64
N GLN A 336 19.49 11.27 2.44
CA GLN A 336 20.45 12.32 2.76
C GLN A 336 20.05 13.02 4.06
N ALA A 337 21.00 13.21 4.98
CA ALA A 337 20.82 14.14 6.09
C ALA A 337 20.96 15.57 5.56
N ILE A 338 19.96 16.41 5.82
CA ILE A 338 19.94 17.79 5.38
C ILE A 338 20.21 18.69 6.60
N PRO A 339 21.24 19.55 6.57
CA PRO A 339 21.45 20.54 7.63
C PRO A 339 20.18 21.37 7.85
N THR A 340 19.77 21.55 9.12
CA THR A 340 18.48 22.16 9.45
C THR A 340 18.36 23.60 8.95
N ASP A 341 19.47 24.34 8.97
CA ASP A 341 19.60 25.70 8.43
C ASP A 341 19.40 25.75 6.90
N GLN A 342 19.84 24.73 6.18
CA GLN A 342 19.63 24.60 4.72
C GLN A 342 18.20 24.15 4.37
N ALA A 343 17.54 23.40 5.26
CA ALA A 343 16.16 22.99 5.07
C ALA A 343 15.18 24.16 5.23
N PHE A 344 15.53 25.18 6.02
CA PHE A 344 14.75 26.39 6.20
C PHE A 344 15.06 27.46 5.16
N LYS A 345 14.02 27.93 4.45
CA LYS A 345 14.10 29.12 3.60
C LYS A 345 12.97 30.06 3.96
N GLY A 346 13.30 31.25 4.49
CA GLY A 346 12.30 32.26 4.89
C GLY A 346 11.34 31.77 5.98
N GLY A 347 11.84 31.00 6.95
CA GLY A 347 11.04 30.47 8.07
C GLY A 347 10.19 29.23 7.74
N LYS A 348 10.29 28.69 6.53
CA LYS A 348 9.55 27.51 6.07
C LYS A 348 10.50 26.37 5.71
N VAL A 349 10.07 25.13 5.91
CA VAL A 349 10.83 23.97 5.43
C VAL A 349 10.50 23.74 3.96
N VAL A 350 11.51 23.71 3.09
CA VAL A 350 11.30 23.42 1.67
C VAL A 350 11.24 21.91 1.47
N VAL A 351 10.14 21.42 0.87
CA VAL A 351 9.98 20.04 0.43
C VAL A 351 10.17 20.01 -1.09
N PRO A 352 11.31 19.53 -1.61
CA PRO A 352 11.59 19.51 -3.05
C PRO A 352 10.59 18.67 -3.82
N GLU A 353 10.45 18.93 -5.11
CA GLU A 353 9.70 18.07 -6.03
C GLU A 353 10.21 16.63 -5.98
N ARG A 354 9.33 15.66 -6.26
CA ARG A 354 9.67 14.24 -6.34
C ARG A 354 10.55 13.82 -5.17
N SER A 355 10.09 14.03 -3.93
CA SER A 355 10.89 13.72 -2.75
C SER A 355 10.05 13.30 -1.55
N LEU A 356 10.64 12.49 -0.68
CA LEU A 356 10.10 12.15 0.63
C LEU A 356 11.01 12.81 1.69
N THR A 357 10.46 13.73 2.48
CA THR A 357 11.20 14.48 3.51
C THR A 357 10.68 14.11 4.89
N ARG A 358 11.57 13.65 5.75
CA ARG A 358 11.34 13.41 7.18
C ARG A 358 11.89 14.59 7.98
N MET A 359 11.12 15.03 8.97
CA MET A 359 11.45 16.13 9.87
C MET A 359 11.18 15.72 11.30
N VAL A 360 12.09 16.04 12.21
CA VAL A 360 11.93 15.79 13.65
C VAL A 360 11.97 17.10 14.40
N PHE A 361 10.94 17.32 15.21
CA PHE A 361 10.79 18.48 16.08
C PHE A 361 10.86 18.06 17.54
N ARG A 362 11.53 18.86 18.37
CA ARG A 362 11.57 18.71 19.83
C ARG A 362 10.88 19.91 20.49
N PHE A 363 10.10 19.65 21.52
CA PHE A 363 9.33 20.67 22.25
C PHE A 363 9.96 21.06 23.58
#